data_AF-A0A9E5UMV5-F1
#
_entry.id   AF-A0A9E5UMV5-F1
#
_cell.length_a   1.000
_cell.length_b   1.000
_cell.length_c   1.000
_cell.angle_alpha   90.00
_cell.angle_beta   90.00
_cell.angle_gamma   90.00
#
_symmetry.space_group_name_H-M   'P 1'
#
loop_
_entity.id
_entity.type
_entity.pdbx_description
1 polymer ?
#
loop_
_entity_poly.entity_id
_entity_poly.type
_entity_poly.pdbx_seq_one_letter_code
_entity_poly.pdbx_strand_id
1 'polypeptide(L)'
;MKEDLEARSEEKAQSPEWIIGIGASAGGLEALTEFLSALPPRLDKAAFIVAQHLSPHYKSMLVQLLQRETTLLVSEARHQLPLMANCIYVTPPDCEISLQDGVIQIGRPSSATGPKPSVNILFTSLAQAFGLQSIGVVLSGTGSDGAVGIRAIHEAGGITMAQDPVHARYEGMPQSARLTQVVQYTDTPANLAKLVVQIVQDQNFTRPAEPIESPPGALLQLLGLLTQRKGTDFSNYKSATFSRRLEKRMRALGQAQLDDYLEWVRQNPEELDALFNTLLIGVTRFFRDPSAFETLKKALGEWLRQKKENECLRVWVPGCATGEEAYSIAILVNEIKPNQALQIFATDIDEAAIAKARLGLYSAEALEFVPPPMRESYFLKKDEQWEIIKSIRATVLFSKHDVIQNPPFLRLDLISCRNLLIYFNSRLQQQVFPVFHYALKSNGLLLLGGSESVGTFSHLLPQWINETSSFVKKTAPRYTIPIFHFLNPSVPRAWRPKSPAPAIPCAKPSKKSFMKVLKTATF
;
A
#
# COMPACT_ATOMS: atom_id res chain seq x y z
N MET A 1 -26.61 23.83 31.38
CA MET A 1 -25.85 22.71 30.75
C MET A 1 -26.72 21.69 30.02
N LYS A 2 -27.78 21.11 30.62
CA LYS A 2 -28.77 20.30 29.87
C LYS A 2 -29.71 21.17 29.04
N GLU A 3 -30.08 22.33 29.59
CA GLU A 3 -30.95 23.33 28.95
C GLU A 3 -30.26 24.11 27.80
N ASP A 4 -28.93 24.27 27.82
CA ASP A 4 -28.20 24.97 26.74
C ASP A 4 -28.08 24.14 25.45
N LEU A 5 -28.20 22.81 25.57
CA LEU A 5 -28.25 21.88 24.43
C LEU A 5 -29.65 21.83 23.79
N GLU A 6 -30.70 22.03 24.58
CA GLU A 6 -32.08 22.09 24.09
C GLU A 6 -32.42 23.47 23.48
N ALA A 7 -31.90 24.57 24.05
CA ALA A 7 -32.18 25.92 23.54
C ALA A 7 -31.46 26.28 22.23
N ARG A 8 -30.39 25.55 21.84
CA ARG A 8 -29.72 25.71 20.54
C ARG A 8 -30.19 24.71 19.48
N SER A 9 -31.18 23.87 19.79
CA SER A 9 -31.66 22.78 18.91
C SER A 9 -32.59 23.22 17.77
N GLU A 10 -32.90 24.52 17.66
CA GLU A 10 -33.77 25.07 16.60
C GLU A 10 -33.01 25.62 15.37
N GLU A 11 -31.69 25.79 15.43
CA GLU A 11 -30.89 25.86 14.19
C GLU A 11 -30.81 24.44 13.62
N LYS A 12 -31.48 24.19 12.48
CA LYS A 12 -31.43 22.90 11.76
C LYS A 12 -30.01 22.33 11.80
N ALA A 13 -29.83 21.23 12.54
CA ALA A 13 -28.56 20.53 12.66
C ALA A 13 -28.01 20.21 11.27
N GLN A 14 -27.04 21.00 10.81
CA GLN A 14 -26.50 20.89 9.47
C GLN A 14 -25.41 19.83 9.46
N SER A 15 -25.54 18.86 8.56
CA SER A 15 -24.50 17.87 8.32
C SER A 15 -23.25 18.58 7.77
N PRO A 16 -22.07 18.34 8.37
CA PRO A 16 -20.83 18.94 7.86
C PRO A 16 -20.49 18.37 6.47
N GLU A 17 -19.95 19.22 5.61
CA GLU A 17 -19.36 18.80 4.33
C GLU A 17 -17.92 18.32 4.54
N TRP A 18 -17.17 18.94 5.45
CA TRP A 18 -15.76 18.67 5.73
C TRP A 18 -15.56 18.07 7.13
N ILE A 19 -14.75 17.02 7.24
CA ILE A 19 -14.37 16.46 8.53
C ILE A 19 -12.87 16.58 8.74
N ILE A 20 -12.50 17.20 9.86
CA ILE A 20 -11.12 17.43 10.25
C ILE A 20 -10.78 16.49 11.41
N GLY A 21 -9.95 15.48 11.14
CA GLY A 21 -9.35 14.62 12.15
C GLY A 21 -8.05 15.23 12.68
N ILE A 22 -7.94 15.43 13.99
CA ILE A 22 -6.75 15.96 14.65
C ILE A 22 -6.17 14.90 15.58
N GLY A 23 -4.93 14.51 15.36
CA GLY A 23 -4.21 13.54 16.17
C GLY A 23 -3.09 14.17 16.98
N ALA A 24 -3.02 13.88 18.28
CA ALA A 24 -2.02 14.44 19.19
C ALA A 24 -1.71 13.51 20.37
N SER A 25 -0.54 13.69 21.01
CA SER A 25 -0.11 12.87 22.15
C SER A 25 0.64 13.71 23.19
N ALA A 26 1.88 13.36 23.57
CA ALA A 26 2.69 14.18 24.47
C ALA A 26 2.86 15.63 23.95
N GLY A 27 2.58 16.62 24.80
CA GLY A 27 2.53 18.03 24.39
C GLY A 27 1.35 18.40 23.49
N GLY A 28 0.41 17.48 23.29
CA GLY A 28 -0.73 17.67 22.41
C GLY A 28 -1.74 18.70 22.90
N LEU A 29 -1.92 18.87 24.21
CA LEU A 29 -2.81 19.89 24.77
C LEU A 29 -2.42 21.30 24.34
N GLU A 30 -1.14 21.65 24.42
CA GLU A 30 -0.64 22.96 24.02
C GLU A 30 -0.86 23.21 22.52
N ALA A 31 -0.53 22.21 21.69
CA ALA A 31 -0.74 22.29 20.25
C ALA A 31 -2.23 22.38 19.87
N LEU A 32 -3.10 21.65 20.58
CA LEU A 32 -4.56 21.70 20.39
C LEU A 32 -5.11 23.06 20.81
N THR A 33 -4.70 23.62 21.94
CA THR A 33 -5.09 24.96 22.38
C THR A 33 -4.69 26.02 21.34
N GLU A 34 -3.46 25.97 20.83
CA GLU A 34 -2.99 26.89 19.80
C GLU A 34 -3.80 26.72 18.48
N PHE A 35 -4.08 25.48 18.06
CA PHE A 35 -4.89 25.22 16.87
C PHE A 35 -6.33 25.73 17.02
N LEU A 36 -6.99 25.40 18.14
CA LEU A 36 -8.42 25.71 18.34
C LEU A 36 -8.68 27.20 18.58
N SER A 37 -7.76 27.91 19.24
CA SER A 37 -7.86 29.36 19.45
C SER A 37 -7.74 30.19 18.18
N ALA A 38 -7.18 29.61 17.11
CA ALA A 38 -7.11 30.24 15.80
C ALA A 38 -8.36 29.97 14.92
N LEU A 39 -9.33 29.18 15.39
CA LEU A 39 -10.57 28.93 14.65
C LEU A 39 -11.58 30.08 14.83
N PRO A 40 -12.37 30.41 13.79
CA PRO A 40 -13.42 31.41 13.88
C PRO A 40 -14.61 30.89 14.72
N PRO A 41 -15.51 31.79 15.15
CA PRO A 41 -16.65 31.38 15.97
C PRO A 41 -17.66 30.43 15.32
N ARG A 42 -17.70 30.42 13.99
CA ARG A 42 -18.48 29.48 13.18
C ARG A 42 -17.69 29.08 11.94
N LEU A 43 -17.85 27.82 11.57
CA LEU A 43 -17.36 27.19 10.36
C LEU A 43 -18.42 26.17 9.89
N ASP A 44 -19.53 26.66 9.32
CA ASP A 44 -20.80 25.95 9.12
C ASP A 44 -20.75 24.68 8.26
N LYS A 45 -19.63 24.45 7.57
CA LYS A 45 -19.42 23.27 6.72
C LYS A 45 -18.50 22.23 7.36
N ALA A 46 -18.00 22.45 8.57
CA ALA A 46 -16.97 21.61 9.17
C ALA A 46 -17.36 21.05 10.53
N ALA A 47 -16.90 19.82 10.78
CA ALA A 47 -16.82 19.22 12.11
C ALA A 47 -15.41 18.71 12.38
N PHE A 48 -15.03 18.66 13.65
CA PHE A 48 -13.70 18.27 14.10
C PHE A 48 -13.77 17.04 15.00
N ILE A 49 -12.80 16.13 14.86
CA ILE A 49 -12.64 14.97 15.75
C ILE A 49 -11.21 14.97 16.28
N VAL A 50 -11.08 15.02 17.61
CA VAL A 50 -9.79 15.06 18.30
C VAL A 50 -9.49 13.68 18.90
N ALA A 51 -8.45 13.04 18.37
CA ALA A 51 -7.80 11.85 18.91
C ALA A 51 -6.54 12.26 19.67
N GLN A 52 -6.72 12.59 20.95
CA GLN A 52 -5.63 12.88 21.89
C GLN A 52 -5.39 11.64 22.74
N HIS A 53 -4.15 11.16 22.81
CA HIS A 53 -3.81 10.07 23.75
C HIS A 53 -4.05 10.52 25.19
N LEU A 54 -4.87 9.77 25.92
CA LEU A 54 -5.27 10.07 27.30
C LEU A 54 -4.93 8.89 28.23
N SER A 55 -4.54 9.20 29.46
CA SER A 55 -4.36 8.17 30.49
C SER A 55 -5.71 7.53 30.86
N PRO A 56 -5.81 6.19 30.93
CA PRO A 56 -7.05 5.51 31.31
C PRO A 56 -7.39 5.67 32.80
N HIS A 57 -6.42 6.09 33.63
CA HIS A 57 -6.55 6.12 35.08
C HIS A 57 -7.05 7.45 35.65
N TYR A 58 -7.17 8.49 34.83
CA TYR A 58 -7.58 9.82 35.27
C TYR A 58 -8.77 10.31 34.45
N LYS A 59 -9.73 10.92 35.13
CA LYS A 59 -10.83 11.60 34.46
C LYS A 59 -10.25 12.76 33.64
N SER A 60 -10.39 12.67 32.33
CA SER A 60 -9.92 13.72 31.42
C SER A 60 -10.73 15.00 31.61
N MET A 61 -10.02 16.13 31.68
CA MET A 61 -10.62 17.48 31.67
C MET A 61 -10.47 18.14 30.30
N LEU A 62 -10.12 17.36 29.28
CA LEU A 62 -9.75 17.87 27.96
C LEU A 62 -10.89 18.65 27.30
N VAL A 63 -12.14 18.17 27.42
CA VAL A 63 -13.31 18.90 26.87
C VAL A 63 -13.43 20.29 27.51
N GLN A 64 -13.31 20.41 28.83
CA GLN A 64 -13.41 21.69 29.53
C GLN A 64 -12.25 22.63 29.21
N LEU A 65 -11.04 22.08 29.04
CA LEU A 65 -9.86 22.86 28.67
C LEU A 65 -10.00 23.40 27.25
N LEU A 66 -10.32 22.54 26.28
CA LEU A 66 -10.48 22.95 24.88
C LEU A 66 -11.68 23.88 24.66
N GLN A 67 -12.77 23.72 25.42
CA GLN A 67 -13.94 24.62 25.33
C GLN A 67 -13.62 26.07 25.71
N ARG A 68 -12.57 26.33 26.49
CA ARG A 68 -12.14 27.71 26.84
C ARG A 68 -11.44 28.41 25.69
N GLU A 69 -10.86 27.63 24.78
CA GLU A 69 -10.03 28.13 23.68
C GLU A 69 -10.82 28.38 22.41
N THR A 70 -12.09 27.95 22.33
CA THR A 70 -12.92 28.13 21.15
C THR A 70 -14.38 28.37 21.51
N THR A 71 -15.11 29.03 20.62
CA THR A 71 -16.57 29.23 20.74
C THR A 71 -17.37 28.15 20.02
N LEU A 72 -16.72 27.28 19.24
CA LEU A 72 -17.31 26.05 18.72
C LEU A 72 -17.70 25.14 19.88
N LEU A 73 -18.73 24.32 19.68
CA LEU A 73 -19.19 23.40 20.72
C LEU A 73 -18.20 22.25 20.87
N VAL A 74 -17.57 22.13 22.03
CA VAL A 74 -16.69 21.00 22.35
C VAL A 74 -17.46 19.99 23.18
N SER A 75 -17.51 18.74 22.71
CA SER A 75 -18.21 17.66 23.40
C SER A 75 -17.41 16.36 23.35
N GLU A 76 -17.68 15.47 24.30
CA GLU A 76 -17.14 14.12 24.23
C GLU A 76 -17.87 13.30 23.17
N ALA A 77 -17.11 12.59 22.33
CA ALA A 77 -17.61 11.74 21.28
C ALA A 77 -18.38 10.53 21.85
N ARG A 78 -19.53 10.19 21.26
CA ARG A 78 -20.37 9.07 21.71
C ARG A 78 -20.63 8.10 20.56
N HIS A 79 -20.81 6.83 20.90
CA HIS A 79 -21.18 5.79 19.94
C HIS A 79 -22.53 6.15 19.30
N GLN A 80 -22.63 5.98 17.98
CA GLN A 80 -23.80 6.31 17.16
C GLN A 80 -24.19 7.80 17.15
N LEU A 81 -23.24 8.70 17.42
CA LEU A 81 -23.48 10.13 17.34
C LEU A 81 -23.28 10.64 15.90
N PRO A 82 -24.30 11.22 15.25
CA PRO A 82 -24.13 11.88 13.95
C PRO A 82 -23.23 13.10 14.09
N LEU A 83 -22.38 13.35 13.09
CA LEU A 83 -21.57 14.56 13.05
C LEU A 83 -22.43 15.78 12.73
N MET A 84 -22.24 16.85 13.50
CA MET A 84 -22.86 18.15 13.28
C MET A 84 -21.79 19.19 12.97
N ALA A 85 -22.08 20.09 12.04
CA ALA A 85 -21.22 21.23 11.78
C ALA A 85 -21.05 22.11 13.03
N ASN A 86 -19.95 22.86 13.09
CA ASN A 86 -19.59 23.72 14.24
C ASN A 86 -19.33 22.96 15.55
N CYS A 87 -19.07 21.65 15.50
CA CYS A 87 -18.78 20.82 16.66
C CYS A 87 -17.36 20.24 16.63
N ILE A 88 -16.80 20.10 17.82
CA ILE A 88 -15.52 19.43 18.09
C ILE A 88 -15.80 18.24 19.02
N TYR A 89 -15.53 17.05 18.52
CA TYR A 89 -15.73 15.81 19.24
C TYR A 89 -14.40 15.28 19.78
N VAL A 90 -14.29 15.18 21.10
CA VAL A 90 -13.11 14.67 21.78
C VAL A 90 -13.31 13.20 22.10
N THR A 91 -12.34 12.36 21.73
CA THR A 91 -12.44 10.92 21.98
C THR A 91 -12.42 10.62 23.48
N PRO A 92 -13.36 9.79 24.00
CA PRO A 92 -13.35 9.40 25.41
C PRO A 92 -12.09 8.57 25.76
N PRO A 93 -11.65 8.58 27.02
CA PRO A 93 -10.52 7.76 27.48
C PRO A 93 -10.74 6.26 27.25
N ASP A 94 -9.64 5.52 27.04
CA ASP A 94 -9.60 4.06 26.84
C ASP A 94 -10.54 3.52 25.75
N CYS A 95 -10.83 4.35 24.74
CA CYS A 95 -11.67 4.00 23.60
C CYS A 95 -10.92 4.21 22.29
N GLU A 96 -11.37 3.50 21.26
CA GLU A 96 -11.06 3.80 19.86
C GLU A 96 -12.20 4.61 19.24
N ILE A 97 -11.85 5.50 18.31
CA ILE A 97 -12.81 6.29 17.54
C ILE A 97 -12.64 6.02 16.05
N SER A 98 -13.76 5.84 15.37
CA SER A 98 -13.81 5.71 13.92
C SER A 98 -15.12 6.30 13.38
N LEU A 99 -15.20 6.44 12.06
CA LEU A 99 -16.42 6.85 11.36
C LEU A 99 -16.93 5.74 10.45
N GLN A 100 -18.25 5.58 10.45
CA GLN A 100 -18.96 4.71 9.51
C GLN A 100 -20.25 5.41 9.10
N ASP A 101 -20.46 5.57 7.79
CA ASP A 101 -21.66 6.20 7.20
C ASP A 101 -22.00 7.58 7.80
N GLY A 102 -20.99 8.39 8.12
CA GLY A 102 -21.15 9.74 8.70
C GLY A 102 -21.45 9.77 10.20
N VAL A 103 -21.38 8.62 10.88
CA VAL A 103 -21.69 8.48 12.31
C VAL A 103 -20.45 8.05 13.09
N ILE A 104 -20.24 8.63 14.27
CA ILE A 104 -19.16 8.28 15.18
C ILE A 104 -19.38 6.88 15.75
N GLN A 105 -18.36 6.04 15.61
CA GLN A 105 -18.27 4.72 16.22
C GLN A 105 -17.21 4.76 17.32
N ILE A 106 -17.66 4.55 18.56
CA ILE A 106 -16.77 4.32 19.70
C ILE A 106 -16.67 2.82 19.94
N GLY A 107 -15.45 2.31 19.94
CA GLY A 107 -15.14 0.89 20.11
C GLY A 107 -14.17 0.65 21.28
N ARG A 108 -14.14 -0.59 21.77
CA ARG A 108 -13.08 -1.01 22.69
C ARG A 108 -11.78 -1.21 21.91
N PRO A 109 -10.62 -0.82 22.47
CA PRO A 109 -9.33 -1.06 21.83
C PRO A 109 -9.09 -2.55 21.57
N SER A 110 -8.66 -2.88 20.36
CA SER A 110 -8.39 -4.26 19.94
C SER A 110 -7.11 -4.84 20.55
N SER A 111 -6.20 -3.99 21.03
CA SER A 111 -4.98 -4.40 21.75
C SER A 111 -4.89 -3.76 23.14
N ALA A 112 -4.32 -4.52 24.08
CA ALA A 112 -3.97 -3.99 25.41
C ALA A 112 -2.74 -3.08 25.37
N THR A 113 -1.94 -3.17 24.31
CA THR A 113 -0.68 -2.45 24.11
C THR A 113 -0.80 -1.43 22.99
N GLY A 114 -0.19 -0.26 23.19
CA GLY A 114 -0.23 0.87 22.25
C GLY A 114 -1.04 2.06 22.77
N PRO A 115 -0.89 3.24 22.15
CA PRO A 115 -1.59 4.42 22.59
C PRO A 115 -3.05 4.43 22.15
N LYS A 116 -3.93 5.01 22.99
CA LYS A 116 -5.37 5.04 22.78
C LYS A 116 -5.91 6.46 22.94
N PRO A 117 -6.79 6.95 22.05
CA PRO A 117 -7.20 6.33 20.78
C PRO A 117 -6.06 6.29 19.74
N SER A 118 -6.14 5.37 18.79
CA SER A 118 -5.22 5.36 17.64
C SER A 118 -5.62 6.42 16.62
N VAL A 119 -4.71 7.36 16.37
CA VAL A 119 -4.85 8.36 15.31
C VAL A 119 -4.92 7.69 13.94
N ASN A 120 -4.18 6.59 13.74
CA ASN A 120 -4.24 5.82 12.49
C ASN A 120 -5.64 5.26 12.21
N ILE A 121 -6.35 4.74 13.22
CA ILE A 121 -7.71 4.21 13.05
C ILE A 121 -8.67 5.33 12.68
N LEU A 122 -8.64 6.45 13.42
CA LEU A 122 -9.46 7.61 13.12
C LEU A 122 -9.26 8.06 11.68
N PHE A 123 -8.02 8.33 11.28
CA PHE A 123 -7.69 8.88 9.97
C PHE A 123 -8.02 7.90 8.84
N THR A 124 -7.81 6.60 9.04
CA THR A 124 -8.18 5.58 8.04
C THR A 124 -9.70 5.53 7.84
N SER A 125 -10.48 5.60 8.91
CA SER A 125 -11.95 5.62 8.80
C SER A 125 -12.48 6.93 8.21
N LEU A 126 -11.85 8.06 8.52
CA LEU A 126 -12.15 9.37 7.95
C LEU A 126 -11.92 9.37 6.43
N ALA A 127 -10.78 8.81 5.99
CA ALA A 127 -10.45 8.65 4.58
C ALA A 127 -11.48 7.80 3.83
N GLN A 128 -11.95 6.70 4.45
CA GLN A 128 -12.96 5.82 3.86
C GLN A 128 -14.34 6.48 3.78
N ALA A 129 -14.75 7.20 4.82
CA ALA A 129 -16.09 7.78 4.91
C ALA A 129 -16.24 9.09 4.13
N PHE A 130 -15.20 9.93 4.09
CA PHE A 130 -15.28 11.30 3.54
C PHE A 130 -14.30 11.58 2.39
N GLY A 131 -13.30 10.73 2.17
CA GLY A 131 -12.36 10.82 1.06
C GLY A 131 -11.84 12.23 0.79
N LEU A 132 -12.26 12.81 -0.34
CA LEU A 132 -11.89 14.14 -0.79
C LEU A 132 -12.26 15.28 0.18
N GLN A 133 -13.24 15.08 1.07
CA GLN A 133 -13.72 16.05 2.05
C GLN A 133 -13.13 15.84 3.45
N SER A 134 -12.03 15.10 3.52
CA SER A 134 -11.35 14.76 4.76
C SER A 134 -10.06 15.55 4.92
N ILE A 135 -9.78 16.05 6.14
CA ILE A 135 -8.51 16.71 6.49
C ILE A 135 -7.90 15.99 7.69
N GLY A 136 -6.64 15.57 7.58
CA GLY A 136 -5.86 14.99 8.66
C GLY A 136 -4.81 15.96 9.16
N VAL A 137 -4.78 16.21 10.48
CA VAL A 137 -3.81 17.10 11.13
C VAL A 137 -3.07 16.34 12.22
N VAL A 138 -1.76 16.14 12.06
CA VAL A 138 -0.90 15.53 13.08
C VAL A 138 -0.17 16.62 13.87
N LEU A 139 -0.40 16.68 15.18
CA LEU A 139 0.23 17.63 16.08
C LEU A 139 1.26 16.93 17.01
N SER A 140 1.85 17.71 17.92
CA SER A 140 2.85 17.27 18.89
C SER A 140 2.51 15.93 19.55
N GLY A 141 3.52 15.06 19.62
CA GLY A 141 3.38 13.74 20.22
C GLY A 141 4.62 12.86 20.06
N THR A 142 4.66 11.76 20.80
CA THR A 142 5.73 10.76 20.72
C THR A 142 5.32 9.57 19.85
N GLY A 143 6.31 8.87 19.27
CA GLY A 143 6.07 7.70 18.43
C GLY A 143 5.65 8.07 17.01
N SER A 144 4.93 7.17 16.33
CA SER A 144 4.59 7.27 14.90
C SER A 144 3.09 7.14 14.61
N ASP A 145 2.24 7.23 15.63
CA ASP A 145 0.79 7.17 15.46
C ASP A 145 0.31 8.36 14.61
N GLY A 146 -0.62 8.10 13.70
CA GLY A 146 -1.05 9.03 12.66
C GLY A 146 -0.27 8.95 11.34
N ALA A 147 0.94 8.38 11.29
CA ALA A 147 1.72 8.28 10.04
C ALA A 147 1.11 7.30 9.01
N VAL A 148 0.45 6.22 9.45
CA VAL A 148 -0.27 5.33 8.53
C VAL A 148 -1.57 5.98 8.08
N GLY A 149 -2.30 6.58 9.03
CA GLY A 149 -3.58 7.23 8.79
C GLY A 149 -3.47 8.45 7.85
N ILE A 150 -2.41 9.26 7.98
CA ILE A 150 -2.22 10.43 7.11
C ILE A 150 -1.99 10.01 5.65
N ARG A 151 -1.34 8.86 5.42
CA ARG A 151 -1.25 8.25 4.08
C ARG A 151 -2.62 7.83 3.56
N ALA A 152 -3.45 7.22 4.40
CA ALA A 152 -4.80 6.82 4.00
C ALA A 152 -5.64 8.03 3.58
N ILE A 153 -5.57 9.14 4.33
CA ILE A 153 -6.24 10.41 3.97
C ILE A 153 -5.75 10.91 2.61
N HIS A 154 -4.44 10.96 2.40
CA HIS A 154 -3.86 11.36 1.12
C HIS A 154 -4.27 10.45 -0.04
N GLU A 155 -4.23 9.13 0.15
CA GLU A 155 -4.61 8.13 -0.87
C GLU A 155 -6.11 8.21 -1.24
N ALA A 156 -6.96 8.66 -0.30
CA ALA A 156 -8.38 8.95 -0.55
C ALA A 156 -8.61 10.35 -1.15
N GLY A 157 -7.53 11.11 -1.41
CA GLY A 157 -7.53 12.47 -1.96
C GLY A 157 -7.95 13.56 -0.98
N GLY A 158 -7.93 13.26 0.32
CA GLY A 158 -8.07 14.25 1.40
C GLY A 158 -6.81 15.09 1.59
N ILE A 159 -6.90 16.07 2.49
CA ILE A 159 -5.84 17.03 2.76
C ILE A 159 -5.06 16.63 3.99
N THR A 160 -3.74 16.75 3.94
CA THR A 160 -2.83 16.25 4.97
C THR A 160 -1.92 17.35 5.50
N MET A 161 -1.90 17.48 6.82
CA MET A 161 -1.18 18.52 7.52
C MET A 161 -0.42 17.92 8.70
N ALA A 162 0.73 18.49 9.02
CA ALA A 162 1.45 18.17 10.25
C ALA A 162 2.04 19.43 10.87
N GLN A 163 2.10 19.49 12.20
CA GLN A 163 2.84 20.54 12.91
C GLN A 163 4.31 20.51 12.47
N ASP A 164 4.95 21.67 12.32
CA ASP A 164 6.40 21.72 12.12
C ASP A 164 7.11 21.13 13.35
N PRO A 165 7.92 20.06 13.20
CA PRO A 165 8.70 19.45 14.28
C PRO A 165 9.49 20.45 15.14
N VAL A 166 10.00 21.53 14.54
CA VAL A 166 10.79 22.56 15.25
C VAL A 166 9.92 23.31 16.28
N HIS A 167 8.63 23.43 16.01
CA HIS A 167 7.66 24.08 16.89
C HIS A 167 6.88 23.07 17.74
N ALA A 168 7.15 21.76 17.62
CA ALA A 168 6.49 20.72 18.38
C ALA A 168 7.22 20.49 19.71
N ARG A 169 6.48 20.44 20.82
CA ARG A 169 7.05 20.07 22.13
C ARG A 169 7.64 18.65 22.09
N TYR A 170 6.98 17.76 21.35
CA TYR A 170 7.48 16.43 21.02
C TYR A 170 7.34 16.21 19.51
N GLU A 171 8.48 16.05 18.85
CA GLU A 171 8.57 15.99 17.39
C GLU A 171 8.23 14.62 16.78
N GLY A 172 8.12 13.55 17.58
CA GLY A 172 8.01 12.17 17.09
C GLY A 172 6.87 11.95 16.09
N MET A 173 5.64 12.29 16.48
CA MET A 173 4.46 12.12 15.63
C MET A 173 4.51 13.04 14.38
N PRO A 174 4.73 14.36 14.50
CA PRO A 174 4.82 15.22 13.32
C PRO A 174 5.96 14.82 12.36
N GLN A 175 7.13 14.48 12.89
CA GLN A 175 8.26 14.01 12.06
C GLN A 175 7.93 12.70 11.37
N SER A 176 7.31 11.75 12.07
CA SER A 176 6.86 10.48 11.47
C SER A 176 5.83 10.70 10.36
N ALA A 177 4.90 11.65 10.54
CA ALA A 177 3.95 12.06 9.51
C ALA A 177 4.66 12.70 8.31
N ARG A 178 5.62 13.60 8.51
CA ARG A 178 6.40 14.21 7.42
C ARG A 178 7.25 13.21 6.65
N LEU A 179 7.84 12.23 7.33
CA LEU A 179 8.62 11.14 6.70
C LEU A 179 7.80 10.26 5.76
N THR A 180 6.47 10.34 5.81
CA THR A 180 5.59 9.69 4.82
C THR A 180 5.61 10.38 3.46
N GLN A 181 6.08 11.63 3.41
CA GLN A 181 6.13 12.51 2.25
C GLN A 181 4.77 12.75 1.57
N VAL A 182 3.67 12.49 2.29
CA VAL A 182 2.32 12.81 1.82
C VAL A 182 1.74 14.04 2.51
N VAL A 183 2.43 14.63 3.50
CA VAL A 183 1.99 15.84 4.21
C VAL A 183 2.13 17.04 3.27
N GLN A 184 1.02 17.67 2.92
CA GLN A 184 0.99 18.80 1.99
C GLN A 184 1.36 20.12 2.67
N TYR A 185 1.02 20.26 3.95
CA TYR A 185 1.25 21.48 4.71
C TYR A 185 1.95 21.20 6.03
N THR A 186 2.98 21.99 6.32
CA THR A 186 3.73 21.93 7.59
C THR A 186 3.90 23.34 8.12
N ASP A 187 3.37 23.60 9.32
CA ASP A 187 3.39 24.93 9.94
C ASP A 187 3.10 24.83 11.45
N THR A 188 2.99 25.96 12.16
CA THR A 188 2.51 26.00 13.54
C THR A 188 1.02 25.62 13.63
N PRO A 189 0.55 25.09 14.78
CA PRO A 189 -0.86 24.74 14.95
C PRO A 189 -1.83 25.87 14.62
N ALA A 190 -1.52 27.12 14.99
CA ALA A 190 -2.36 28.27 14.66
C ALA A 190 -2.47 28.53 13.15
N ASN A 191 -1.37 28.37 12.40
CA ASN A 191 -1.36 28.59 10.95
C ASN A 191 -2.05 27.44 10.20
N LEU A 192 -1.89 26.19 10.67
CA LEU A 192 -2.65 25.05 10.15
C LEU A 192 -4.15 25.25 10.33
N ALA A 193 -4.59 25.77 11.49
CA ALA A 193 -5.99 26.09 11.73
C ALA A 193 -6.53 27.16 10.77
N LYS A 194 -5.78 28.24 10.55
CA LYS A 194 -6.14 29.28 9.56
C LYS A 194 -6.26 28.70 8.16
N LEU A 195 -5.37 27.78 7.78
CA LEU A 195 -5.44 27.11 6.49
C LEU A 195 -6.68 26.21 6.36
N VAL A 196 -7.04 25.47 7.41
CA VAL A 196 -8.30 24.71 7.46
C VAL A 196 -9.50 25.63 7.23
N VAL A 197 -9.53 26.80 7.87
CA VAL A 197 -10.60 27.77 7.70
C VAL A 197 -10.70 28.25 6.26
N GLN A 198 -9.56 28.58 5.64
CA GLN A 198 -9.50 28.97 4.22
C GLN A 198 -10.05 27.87 3.31
N ILE A 199 -9.62 26.62 3.50
CA ILE A 199 -10.05 25.46 2.71
C ILE A 199 -11.56 25.25 2.79
N VAL A 200 -12.12 25.30 4.01
CA VAL A 200 -13.52 25.01 4.23
C VAL A 200 -14.44 26.12 3.70
N GLN A 201 -13.97 27.37 3.74
CA GLN A 201 -14.75 28.53 3.28
C GLN A 201 -14.67 28.76 1.76
N ASP A 202 -13.57 28.38 1.13
CA ASP A 202 -13.36 28.60 -0.30
C ASP A 202 -14.12 27.56 -1.15
N GLN A 203 -15.22 28.00 -1.77
CA GLN A 203 -16.03 27.17 -2.68
C GLN A 203 -15.25 26.76 -3.95
N ASN A 204 -14.22 27.51 -4.30
CA ASN A 204 -13.34 27.27 -5.43
C ASN A 204 -11.95 26.82 -4.97
N PHE A 205 -11.82 26.30 -3.74
CA PHE A 205 -10.55 25.82 -3.21
C PHE A 205 -9.96 24.83 -4.20
N THR A 206 -9.01 25.35 -4.98
CA THR A 206 -8.29 24.57 -5.94
C THR A 206 -7.26 23.88 -5.08
N ARG A 207 -7.55 22.62 -4.73
CA ARG A 207 -6.59 21.77 -4.03
C ARG A 207 -5.26 21.99 -4.74
N PRO A 208 -4.16 22.17 -3.99
CA PRO A 208 -2.88 21.92 -4.61
C PRO A 208 -3.07 20.58 -5.29
N ALA A 209 -2.86 20.51 -6.60
CA ALA A 209 -2.49 19.24 -7.16
C ALA A 209 -1.47 18.66 -6.17
N GLU A 210 -1.51 17.35 -5.86
CA GLU A 210 -0.29 16.68 -5.37
C GLU A 210 0.85 17.39 -6.07
N PRO A 211 1.89 17.90 -5.38
CA PRO A 211 2.94 18.58 -6.09
C PRO A 211 3.38 17.64 -7.22
N ILE A 212 2.85 17.92 -8.40
CA ILE A 212 3.51 17.84 -9.65
C ILE A 212 4.44 19.04 -9.47
N GLU A 213 5.41 18.91 -8.55
CA GLU A 213 6.77 19.00 -9.02
C GLU A 213 6.73 18.17 -10.29
N SER A 214 6.45 18.87 -11.40
CA SER A 214 7.01 18.47 -12.67
C SER A 214 8.44 18.25 -12.26
N PRO A 215 8.90 16.98 -12.27
CA PRO A 215 10.22 16.66 -11.78
C PRO A 215 11.15 17.72 -12.41
N PRO A 216 12.02 18.42 -11.63
CA PRO A 216 12.79 19.56 -12.13
C PRO A 216 13.22 19.26 -13.55
N GLY A 217 13.15 20.17 -14.53
CA GLY A 217 13.22 19.81 -15.95
C GLY A 217 14.28 18.76 -16.33
N ALA A 218 15.40 18.73 -15.59
CA ALA A 218 16.39 17.66 -15.60
C ALA A 218 15.89 16.24 -15.24
N LEU A 219 15.10 16.04 -14.18
CA LEU A 219 14.51 14.76 -13.80
C LEU A 219 13.51 14.24 -14.86
N LEU A 220 12.66 15.10 -15.44
CA LEU A 220 11.80 14.68 -16.56
C LEU A 220 12.62 14.20 -17.75
N GLN A 221 13.70 14.91 -18.07
CA GLN A 221 14.62 14.51 -19.13
C GLN A 221 15.36 13.21 -18.79
N LEU A 222 15.83 13.05 -17.55
CA LEU A 222 16.47 11.82 -17.07
C LEU A 222 15.53 10.62 -17.16
N LEU A 223 14.28 10.78 -16.72
CA LEU A 223 13.23 9.75 -16.83
C LEU A 223 12.94 9.41 -18.30
N GLY A 224 12.90 10.41 -19.18
CA GLY A 224 12.77 10.20 -20.62
C GLY A 224 13.92 9.37 -21.21
N LEU A 225 15.18 9.73 -20.89
CA LEU A 225 16.37 8.99 -21.31
C LEU A 225 16.38 7.56 -20.77
N LEU A 226 16.01 7.38 -19.50
CA LEU A 226 15.92 6.09 -18.85
C LEU A 226 14.84 5.21 -19.51
N THR A 227 13.67 5.79 -19.79
CA THR A 227 12.57 5.10 -20.48
C THR A 227 12.96 4.72 -21.90
N GLN A 228 13.64 5.61 -22.64
CA GLN A 228 14.12 5.31 -23.99
C GLN A 228 15.13 4.15 -24.00
N ARG A 229 16.01 4.09 -22.99
CA ARG A 229 17.05 3.04 -22.91
C ARG A 229 16.50 1.70 -22.39
N LYS A 230 15.60 1.72 -21.40
CA LYS A 230 15.15 0.51 -20.67
C LYS A 230 13.76 0.02 -21.04
N GLY A 231 12.95 0.87 -21.66
CA GLY A 231 11.55 0.59 -22.00
C GLY A 231 10.57 0.70 -20.83
N THR A 232 11.04 0.98 -19.61
CA THR A 232 10.19 1.12 -18.41
C THR A 232 10.05 2.59 -18.04
N ASP A 233 8.80 3.04 -17.89
CA ASP A 233 8.48 4.40 -17.48
C ASP A 233 8.33 4.49 -15.96
N PHE A 234 9.26 5.20 -15.30
CA PHE A 234 9.25 5.43 -13.86
C PHE A 234 8.50 6.70 -13.44
N SER A 235 7.93 7.47 -14.37
CA SER A 235 7.31 8.78 -14.10
C SER A 235 6.14 8.71 -13.11
N ASN A 236 5.47 7.56 -13.02
CA ASN A 236 4.35 7.36 -12.10
C ASN A 236 4.72 6.42 -10.91
N TYR A 237 6.00 6.14 -10.69
CA TYR A 237 6.46 5.48 -9.47
C TYR A 237 6.46 6.48 -8.31
N LYS A 238 6.35 6.02 -7.06
CA LYS A 238 6.36 6.89 -5.88
C LYS A 238 7.68 7.67 -5.81
N SER A 239 7.57 9.00 -5.93
CA SER A 239 8.69 9.96 -5.98
C SER A 239 9.67 9.79 -4.82
N ALA A 240 9.14 9.64 -3.61
CA ALA A 240 9.88 9.34 -2.37
C ALA A 240 10.98 8.27 -2.49
N THR A 241 10.61 7.09 -3.03
CA THR A 241 11.53 5.95 -3.13
C THR A 241 12.51 6.13 -4.28
N PHE A 242 12.04 6.74 -5.36
CA PHE A 242 12.83 7.07 -6.54
C PHE A 242 13.92 8.10 -6.20
N SER A 243 13.55 9.25 -5.63
CA SER A 243 14.46 10.36 -5.29
C SER A 243 15.58 9.91 -4.36
N ARG A 244 15.26 9.16 -3.29
CA ARG A 244 16.28 8.62 -2.37
C ARG A 244 17.32 7.73 -3.07
N ARG A 245 16.89 6.95 -4.07
CA ARG A 245 17.78 6.03 -4.81
C ARG A 245 18.58 6.75 -5.87
N LEU A 246 17.98 7.72 -6.54
CA LEU A 246 18.66 8.65 -7.43
C LEU A 246 19.75 9.42 -6.68
N GLU A 247 19.43 10.03 -5.53
CA GLU A 247 20.40 10.72 -4.69
C GLU A 247 21.54 9.80 -4.24
N LYS A 248 21.23 8.55 -3.87
CA LYS A 248 22.26 7.57 -3.50
C LYS A 248 23.21 7.31 -4.67
N ARG A 249 22.69 7.19 -5.90
CA ARG A 249 23.50 7.01 -7.11
C ARG A 249 24.35 8.24 -7.41
N MET A 250 23.75 9.43 -7.33
CA MET A 250 24.45 10.71 -7.51
C MET A 250 25.61 10.88 -6.52
N ARG A 251 25.37 10.62 -5.22
CA ARG A 251 26.41 10.67 -4.19
C ARG A 251 27.55 9.68 -4.44
N ALA A 252 27.24 8.48 -4.94
CA ALA A 252 28.27 7.49 -5.29
C ALA A 252 29.19 7.95 -6.43
N LEU A 253 28.72 8.89 -7.26
CA LEU A 253 29.48 9.49 -8.37
C LEU A 253 29.99 10.90 -8.04
N GLY A 254 29.81 11.36 -6.79
CA GLY A 254 30.22 12.70 -6.37
C GLY A 254 29.38 13.85 -6.98
N GLN A 255 28.20 13.56 -7.51
CA GLN A 255 27.32 14.54 -8.12
C GLN A 255 26.40 15.17 -7.07
N ALA A 256 26.48 16.50 -6.92
CA ALA A 256 25.72 17.23 -5.91
C ALA A 256 24.37 17.74 -6.43
N GLN A 257 24.30 18.13 -7.71
CA GLN A 257 23.09 18.62 -8.36
C GLN A 257 22.60 17.67 -9.45
N LEU A 258 21.29 17.66 -9.67
CA LEU A 258 20.66 16.78 -10.65
C LEU A 258 21.01 17.16 -12.10
N ASP A 259 21.18 18.45 -12.38
CA ASP A 259 21.63 18.94 -13.68
C ASP A 259 23.03 18.41 -14.03
N ASP A 260 23.96 18.40 -13.06
CA ASP A 260 25.31 17.85 -13.25
C ASP A 260 25.26 16.35 -13.55
N TYR A 261 24.40 15.62 -12.82
CA TYR A 261 24.20 14.20 -13.06
C TYR A 261 23.56 13.92 -14.43
N LEU A 262 22.61 14.75 -14.86
CA LEU A 262 22.00 14.62 -16.19
C LEU A 262 23.03 14.84 -17.30
N GLU A 263 23.91 15.82 -17.16
CA GLU A 263 24.97 16.07 -18.14
C GLU A 263 25.98 14.92 -18.17
N TRP A 264 26.35 14.38 -16.99
CA TRP A 264 27.16 13.18 -16.90
C TRP A 264 26.53 11.99 -17.63
N VAL A 265 25.22 11.76 -17.43
CA VAL A 265 24.47 10.70 -18.10
C VAL A 265 24.43 10.87 -19.62
N ARG A 266 24.33 12.10 -20.12
CA ARG A 266 24.37 12.35 -21.57
C ARG A 266 25.72 11.97 -22.18
N GLN A 267 26.81 12.20 -21.44
CA GLN A 267 28.16 11.85 -21.88
C GLN A 267 28.49 10.36 -21.67
N ASN A 268 27.81 9.70 -20.72
CA ASN A 268 28.03 8.31 -20.34
C ASN A 268 26.71 7.52 -20.34
N PRO A 269 26.13 7.16 -21.50
CA PRO A 269 24.78 6.58 -21.56
C PRO A 269 24.62 5.25 -20.82
N GLU A 270 25.68 4.49 -20.59
CA GLU A 270 25.71 3.27 -19.76
C GLU A 270 25.39 3.52 -18.29
N GLU A 271 25.56 4.75 -17.81
CA GLU A 271 25.16 5.14 -16.45
C GLU A 271 23.66 4.91 -16.20
N LEU A 272 22.83 5.04 -17.24
CA LEU A 272 21.40 4.72 -17.16
C LEU A 272 21.12 3.25 -16.83
N ASP A 273 22.03 2.33 -17.18
CA ASP A 273 21.91 0.93 -16.78
C ASP A 273 22.14 0.76 -15.27
N ALA A 274 23.14 1.46 -14.75
CA ALA A 274 23.46 1.44 -13.33
C ALA A 274 22.40 2.17 -12.49
N LEU A 275 21.86 3.29 -13.00
CA LEU A 275 20.73 3.98 -12.40
C LEU A 275 19.50 3.06 -12.35
N PHE A 276 19.14 2.43 -13.46
CA PHE A 276 18.03 1.49 -13.53
C PHE A 276 18.16 0.40 -12.44
N ASN A 277 19.32 -0.26 -12.37
CA ASN A 277 19.58 -1.29 -11.37
C ASN A 277 19.53 -0.76 -9.93
N THR A 278 19.91 0.51 -9.71
CA THR A 278 19.83 1.17 -8.40
C THR A 278 18.39 1.47 -7.99
N LEU A 279 17.52 1.75 -8.95
CA LEU A 279 16.10 2.02 -8.73
C LEU A 279 15.32 0.76 -8.36
N LEU A 280 15.72 -0.40 -8.90
CA LEU A 280 15.07 -1.67 -8.61
C LEU A 280 15.34 -2.14 -7.17
N ILE A 281 14.30 -2.65 -6.51
CA ILE A 281 14.39 -3.27 -5.17
C ILE A 281 14.05 -4.76 -5.29
N GLY A 282 15.06 -5.59 -5.49
CA GLY A 282 14.88 -7.04 -5.65
C GLY A 282 14.89 -7.85 -4.35
N VAL A 283 14.65 -7.24 -3.18
CA VAL A 283 14.72 -7.97 -1.90
C VAL A 283 13.49 -8.86 -1.74
N THR A 284 13.73 -10.17 -1.79
CA THR A 284 12.71 -11.22 -1.61
C THR A 284 13.28 -12.37 -0.79
N ARG A 285 12.41 -13.27 -0.33
CA ARG A 285 12.80 -14.48 0.41
C ARG A 285 11.75 -15.56 0.25
N PHE A 286 12.15 -16.82 0.44
CA PHE A 286 11.20 -17.93 0.47
C PHE A 286 10.19 -17.75 1.61
N PHE A 287 8.93 -18.05 1.32
CA PHE A 287 7.81 -18.01 2.26
C PHE A 287 7.69 -16.68 3.01
N ARG A 288 7.97 -15.57 2.31
CA ARG A 288 7.89 -14.22 2.87
C ARG A 288 6.50 -13.96 3.47
N ASP A 289 6.47 -13.51 4.73
CA ASP A 289 5.30 -13.33 5.58
C ASP A 289 4.57 -14.67 5.82
N PRO A 290 5.03 -15.48 6.80
CA PRO A 290 4.52 -16.83 7.02
C PRO A 290 2.99 -16.91 7.21
N SER A 291 2.39 -15.91 7.87
CA SER A 291 0.93 -15.85 8.07
C SER A 291 0.16 -15.73 6.75
N ALA A 292 0.69 -15.00 5.77
CA ALA A 292 0.10 -14.89 4.44
C ALA A 292 0.16 -16.23 3.70
N PHE A 293 1.28 -16.96 3.80
CA PHE A 293 1.43 -18.29 3.20
C PHE A 293 0.55 -19.35 3.87
N GLU A 294 0.33 -19.28 5.19
CA GLU A 294 -0.64 -20.15 5.88
C GLU A 294 -2.08 -19.88 5.43
N THR A 295 -2.41 -18.61 5.21
CA THR A 295 -3.72 -18.21 4.67
C THR A 295 -3.91 -18.71 3.24
N LEU A 296 -2.88 -18.51 2.40
CA LEU A 296 -2.84 -19.02 1.03
C LEU A 296 -2.95 -20.55 1.00
N LYS A 297 -2.30 -21.26 1.93
CA LYS A 297 -2.36 -22.73 2.04
C LYS A 297 -3.78 -23.22 2.26
N LYS A 298 -4.52 -22.58 3.18
CA LYS A 298 -5.93 -22.91 3.45
C LYS A 298 -6.80 -22.66 2.21
N ALA A 299 -6.68 -21.48 1.61
CA ALA A 299 -7.47 -21.08 0.44
C ALA A 299 -7.18 -21.95 -0.81
N LEU A 300 -5.90 -22.23 -1.09
CA LEU A 300 -5.51 -23.14 -2.17
C LEU A 300 -5.96 -24.57 -1.88
N GLY A 301 -5.91 -25.03 -0.63
CA GLY A 301 -6.42 -26.35 -0.23
C GLY A 301 -7.91 -26.51 -0.51
N GLU A 302 -8.72 -25.50 -0.18
CA GLU A 302 -10.14 -25.47 -0.55
C GLU A 302 -10.36 -25.46 -2.05
N TRP A 303 -9.62 -24.61 -2.78
CA TRP A 303 -9.70 -24.51 -4.23
C TRP A 303 -9.37 -25.84 -4.90
N LEU A 304 -8.28 -26.51 -4.48
CA LEU A 304 -7.80 -27.77 -5.04
C LEU A 304 -8.72 -28.97 -4.77
N ARG A 305 -9.52 -28.92 -3.70
CA ARG A 305 -10.53 -29.96 -3.39
C ARG A 305 -11.73 -29.92 -4.35
N GLN A 306 -12.11 -28.75 -4.82
CA GLN A 306 -13.30 -28.56 -5.67
C GLN A 306 -13.04 -28.85 -7.16
N LYS A 307 -11.80 -29.18 -7.53
CA LYS A 307 -11.34 -29.22 -8.92
C LYS A 307 -11.14 -30.66 -9.40
N LYS A 308 -11.53 -30.91 -10.65
CA LYS A 308 -11.42 -32.22 -11.29
C LYS A 308 -9.95 -32.65 -11.37
N GLU A 309 -9.72 -33.96 -11.35
CA GLU A 309 -8.40 -34.51 -11.69
C GLU A 309 -7.98 -34.00 -13.08
N ASN A 310 -6.77 -33.42 -13.15
CA ASN A 310 -6.16 -32.79 -14.33
C ASN A 310 -6.54 -31.34 -14.68
N GLU A 311 -7.39 -30.65 -13.91
CA GLU A 311 -7.56 -29.20 -14.14
C GLU A 311 -6.28 -28.46 -13.70
N CYS A 312 -5.67 -27.70 -14.61
CA CYS A 312 -4.42 -27.00 -14.35
C CYS A 312 -4.63 -25.72 -13.54
N LEU A 313 -3.88 -25.59 -12.44
CA LEU A 313 -3.80 -24.37 -11.65
C LEU A 313 -2.87 -23.38 -12.35
N ARG A 314 -3.38 -22.21 -12.73
CA ARG A 314 -2.60 -21.15 -13.41
C ARG A 314 -2.37 -19.99 -12.44
N VAL A 315 -1.10 -19.72 -12.15
CA VAL A 315 -0.68 -18.67 -11.21
C VAL A 315 0.12 -17.60 -11.95
N TRP A 316 -0.03 -16.33 -11.59
CA TRP A 316 0.87 -15.26 -12.02
C TRP A 316 1.50 -14.57 -10.82
N VAL A 317 2.81 -14.39 -10.84
CA VAL A 317 3.62 -13.69 -9.84
C VAL A 317 4.31 -12.50 -10.51
N PRO A 318 3.65 -11.34 -10.66
CA PRO A 318 4.30 -10.11 -11.11
C PRO A 318 5.24 -9.55 -10.03
N GLY A 319 6.41 -9.05 -10.44
CA GLY A 319 7.47 -8.62 -9.52
C GLY A 319 8.17 -9.80 -8.85
N CYS A 320 8.49 -10.86 -9.59
CA CYS A 320 8.99 -12.10 -9.01
C CYS A 320 10.42 -12.02 -8.46
N ALA A 321 11.16 -10.95 -8.74
CA ALA A 321 12.56 -10.77 -8.39
C ALA A 321 13.38 -12.04 -8.72
N THR A 322 14.14 -12.57 -7.77
CA THR A 322 15.00 -13.75 -7.93
C THR A 322 14.27 -15.10 -7.80
N GLY A 323 12.93 -15.09 -7.83
CA GLY A 323 12.08 -16.28 -8.01
C GLY A 323 11.60 -16.98 -6.74
N GLU A 324 12.02 -16.53 -5.56
CA GLU A 324 11.72 -17.16 -4.27
C GLU A 324 10.21 -17.30 -4.02
N GLU A 325 9.42 -16.26 -4.31
CA GLU A 325 7.95 -16.32 -4.14
C GLU A 325 7.30 -17.33 -5.09
N ALA A 326 7.72 -17.32 -6.37
CA ALA A 326 7.19 -18.25 -7.37
C ALA A 326 7.50 -19.70 -6.99
N TYR A 327 8.71 -19.99 -6.51
CA TYR A 327 9.08 -21.32 -6.03
C TYR A 327 8.40 -21.69 -4.71
N SER A 328 8.21 -20.76 -3.78
CA SER A 328 7.43 -21.01 -2.56
C SER A 328 5.99 -21.40 -2.87
N ILE A 329 5.34 -20.75 -3.83
CA ILE A 329 4.00 -21.14 -4.27
C ILE A 329 4.02 -22.52 -4.94
N ALA A 330 5.01 -22.80 -5.78
CA ALA A 330 5.13 -24.12 -6.43
C ALA A 330 5.33 -25.26 -5.41
N ILE A 331 6.19 -25.06 -4.42
CA ILE A 331 6.41 -25.98 -3.31
C ILE A 331 5.11 -26.16 -2.53
N LEU A 332 4.45 -25.06 -2.15
CA LEU A 332 3.21 -25.10 -1.38
C LEU A 332 2.11 -25.89 -2.09
N VAL A 333 1.92 -25.69 -3.39
CA VAL A 333 0.93 -26.45 -4.17
C VAL A 333 1.28 -27.93 -4.19
N ASN A 334 2.56 -28.29 -4.35
CA ASN A 334 2.98 -29.69 -4.36
C ASN A 334 2.82 -30.35 -2.99
N GLU A 335 3.01 -29.62 -1.89
CA GLU A 335 2.74 -30.08 -0.52
C GLU A 335 1.26 -30.33 -0.27
N ILE A 336 0.37 -29.49 -0.80
CA ILE A 336 -1.09 -29.62 -0.62
C ILE A 336 -1.64 -30.78 -1.47
N LYS A 337 -1.23 -30.85 -2.74
CA LYS A 337 -1.72 -31.86 -3.69
C LYS A 337 -0.59 -32.27 -4.63
N PRO A 338 0.17 -33.32 -4.29
CA PRO A 338 1.26 -33.81 -5.12
C PRO A 338 0.80 -34.12 -6.54
N ASN A 339 1.65 -33.82 -7.53
CA ASN A 339 1.38 -34.04 -8.96
C ASN A 339 0.21 -33.22 -9.56
N GLN A 340 -0.29 -32.20 -8.85
CA GLN A 340 -1.23 -31.24 -9.42
C GLN A 340 -0.62 -30.59 -10.66
N ALA A 341 -1.39 -30.51 -11.76
CA ALA A 341 -0.98 -29.76 -12.94
C ALA A 341 -0.90 -28.28 -12.58
N LEU A 342 0.28 -27.68 -12.73
CA LEU A 342 0.59 -26.33 -12.28
C LEU A 342 1.39 -25.60 -13.37
N GLN A 343 0.98 -24.36 -13.64
CA GLN A 343 1.76 -23.42 -14.42
C GLN A 343 1.81 -22.09 -13.70
N ILE A 344 3.02 -21.68 -13.29
CA ILE A 344 3.30 -20.36 -12.74
C ILE A 344 3.93 -19.51 -13.84
N PHE A 345 3.38 -18.34 -14.07
CA PHE A 345 4.01 -17.26 -14.82
C PHE A 345 4.68 -16.35 -13.79
N ALA A 346 6.00 -16.29 -13.77
CA ALA A 346 6.75 -15.44 -12.86
C ALA A 346 7.43 -14.35 -13.69
N THR A 347 7.13 -13.09 -13.41
CA THR A 347 7.58 -12.00 -14.26
C THR A 347 8.14 -10.83 -13.52
N ASP A 348 9.13 -10.18 -14.12
CA ASP A 348 9.79 -9.00 -13.59
C ASP A 348 10.29 -8.09 -14.72
N ILE A 349 10.59 -6.84 -14.42
CA ILE A 349 11.29 -5.92 -15.33
C ILE A 349 12.81 -6.07 -15.22
N ASP A 350 13.30 -6.63 -14.11
CA ASP A 350 14.71 -6.93 -13.85
C ASP A 350 15.14 -8.24 -14.53
N GLU A 351 15.77 -8.13 -15.70
CA GLU A 351 16.31 -9.27 -16.44
C GLU A 351 17.41 -10.03 -15.67
N ALA A 352 18.20 -9.34 -14.85
CA ALA A 352 19.26 -9.97 -14.07
C ALA A 352 18.68 -10.81 -12.93
N ALA A 353 17.62 -10.33 -12.27
CA ALA A 353 16.88 -11.11 -11.28
C ALA A 353 16.21 -12.34 -11.91
N ILE A 354 15.58 -12.17 -13.09
CA ILE A 354 15.00 -13.29 -13.86
C ILE A 354 16.06 -14.34 -14.23
N ALA A 355 17.26 -13.91 -14.64
CA ALA A 355 18.35 -14.83 -14.98
C ALA A 355 18.74 -15.69 -13.77
N LYS A 356 18.87 -15.08 -12.57
CA LYS A 356 19.12 -15.80 -11.32
C LYS A 356 17.98 -16.77 -10.99
N ALA A 357 16.73 -16.32 -11.12
CA ALA A 357 15.55 -17.14 -10.86
C ALA A 357 15.48 -18.39 -11.75
N ARG A 358 15.86 -18.25 -13.03
CA ARG A 358 15.93 -19.36 -14.00
C ARG A 358 16.99 -20.39 -13.64
N LEU A 359 18.15 -19.96 -13.11
CA LEU A 359 19.16 -20.89 -12.61
C LEU A 359 18.60 -21.69 -11.42
N GLY A 360 17.85 -21.03 -10.53
CA GLY A 360 17.24 -21.65 -9.36
C GLY A 360 18.29 -22.14 -8.35
N LEU A 361 19.41 -21.42 -8.26
CA LEU A 361 20.50 -21.64 -7.32
C LEU A 361 20.43 -20.58 -6.22
N TYR A 362 20.45 -21.02 -4.97
CA TYR A 362 20.27 -20.18 -3.79
C TYR A 362 21.36 -20.47 -2.76
N SER A 363 21.74 -19.46 -1.97
CA SER A 363 22.66 -19.64 -0.86
C SER A 363 21.96 -20.31 0.33
N ALA A 364 22.73 -20.76 1.33
CA ALA A 364 22.15 -21.33 2.55
C ALA A 364 21.29 -20.30 3.30
N GLU A 365 21.70 -19.03 3.31
CA GLU A 365 21.00 -17.91 3.96
C GLU A 365 19.64 -17.65 3.30
N ALA A 366 19.56 -17.73 1.97
CA ALA A 366 18.29 -17.58 1.25
C ALA A 366 17.25 -18.65 1.66
N LEU A 367 17.71 -19.81 2.13
CA LEU A 367 16.87 -20.93 2.57
C LEU A 367 16.64 -20.98 4.09
N GLU A 368 17.12 -20.00 4.86
CA GLU A 368 17.00 -19.96 6.33
C GLU A 368 15.55 -20.17 6.80
N PHE A 369 14.60 -19.53 6.11
CA PHE A 369 13.17 -19.58 6.43
C PHE A 369 12.41 -20.73 5.74
N VAL A 370 13.09 -21.61 4.99
CA VAL A 370 12.49 -22.82 4.43
C VAL A 370 12.53 -23.93 5.48
N PRO A 371 11.39 -24.53 5.85
CA PRO A 371 11.35 -25.61 6.83
C PRO A 371 12.30 -26.77 6.43
N PRO A 372 13.07 -27.36 7.37
CA PRO A 372 14.06 -28.40 7.03
C PRO A 372 13.50 -29.57 6.19
N PRO A 373 12.31 -30.14 6.47
CA PRO A 373 11.75 -31.21 5.65
C PRO A 373 11.48 -30.80 4.20
N MET A 374 11.06 -29.54 3.99
CA MET A 374 10.87 -29.00 2.64
C MET A 374 12.21 -28.75 1.96
N ARG A 375 13.22 -28.25 2.69
CA ARG A 375 14.56 -28.03 2.14
C ARG A 375 15.14 -29.32 1.57
N GLU A 376 15.06 -30.41 2.34
CA GLU A 376 15.56 -31.74 1.93
C GLU A 376 14.77 -32.33 0.76
N SER A 377 13.46 -32.06 0.69
CA SER A 377 12.59 -32.60 -0.37
C SER A 377 12.69 -31.84 -1.69
N TYR A 378 12.93 -30.53 -1.64
CA TYR A 378 12.80 -29.63 -2.81
C TYR A 378 14.11 -28.99 -3.27
N PHE A 379 15.20 -29.14 -2.53
CA PHE A 379 16.50 -28.58 -2.89
C PHE A 379 17.59 -29.64 -2.88
N LEU A 380 18.48 -29.56 -3.87
CA LEU A 380 19.68 -30.38 -3.96
C LEU A 380 20.87 -29.53 -3.56
N LYS A 381 21.61 -29.94 -2.53
CA LYS A 381 22.86 -29.29 -2.16
C LYS A 381 23.91 -29.53 -3.26
N LYS A 382 24.51 -28.45 -3.75
CA LYS A 382 25.61 -28.42 -4.74
C LYS A 382 26.68 -27.48 -4.23
N ASP A 383 27.77 -28.06 -3.71
CA ASP A 383 28.85 -27.32 -3.06
C ASP A 383 28.29 -26.40 -1.94
N GLU A 384 28.53 -25.09 -2.06
CA GLU A 384 28.05 -24.04 -1.15
C GLU A 384 26.66 -23.48 -1.52
N GLN A 385 26.00 -24.03 -2.54
CA GLN A 385 24.70 -23.57 -3.02
C GLN A 385 23.64 -24.68 -3.00
N TRP A 386 22.39 -24.28 -3.15
CA TRP A 386 21.22 -25.15 -3.16
C TRP A 386 20.43 -24.95 -4.44
N GLU A 387 20.25 -26.01 -5.22
CA GLU A 387 19.47 -25.97 -6.47
C GLU A 387 18.06 -26.47 -6.23
N ILE A 388 17.05 -25.68 -6.63
CA ILE A 388 15.66 -26.14 -6.63
C ILE A 388 15.49 -27.34 -7.59
N ILE A 389 14.77 -28.39 -7.16
CA ILE A 389 14.62 -29.60 -7.97
C ILE A 389 13.93 -29.32 -9.32
N LYS A 390 14.36 -30.06 -10.35
CA LYS A 390 13.87 -29.90 -11.73
C LYS A 390 12.35 -29.99 -11.86
N SER A 391 11.69 -30.83 -11.05
CA SER A 391 10.24 -31.01 -11.11
C SER A 391 9.47 -29.76 -10.66
N ILE A 392 9.95 -29.05 -9.65
CA ILE A 392 9.39 -27.75 -9.24
C ILE A 392 9.76 -26.68 -10.27
N ARG A 393 11.02 -26.63 -10.70
CA ARG A 393 11.50 -25.66 -11.69
C ARG A 393 10.71 -25.68 -12.99
N ALA A 394 10.34 -26.88 -13.47
CA ALA A 394 9.57 -27.05 -14.69
C ALA A 394 8.14 -26.47 -14.63
N THR A 395 7.61 -26.16 -13.45
CA THR A 395 6.27 -25.55 -13.29
C THR A 395 6.28 -24.03 -13.41
N VAL A 396 7.46 -23.40 -13.39
CA VAL A 396 7.61 -21.93 -13.36
C VAL A 396 8.21 -21.43 -14.68
N LEU A 397 7.47 -20.56 -15.37
CA LEU A 397 7.92 -19.86 -16.55
C LEU A 397 8.34 -18.44 -16.17
N PHE A 398 9.64 -18.15 -16.24
CA PHE A 398 10.17 -16.81 -16.01
C PHE A 398 10.23 -16.00 -17.31
N SER A 399 9.66 -14.80 -17.31
CA SER A 399 9.70 -13.88 -18.45
C SER A 399 9.87 -12.43 -18.01
N LYS A 400 10.56 -11.62 -18.82
CA LYS A 400 10.47 -10.17 -18.69
C LYS A 400 9.04 -9.74 -18.98
N HIS A 401 8.44 -8.92 -18.11
CA HIS A 401 7.11 -8.36 -18.29
C HIS A 401 6.95 -7.12 -17.42
N ASP A 402 6.46 -6.05 -18.03
CA ASP A 402 5.98 -4.87 -17.34
C ASP A 402 4.47 -4.99 -17.16
N VAL A 403 4.01 -5.04 -15.90
CA VAL A 403 2.61 -5.24 -15.54
C VAL A 403 1.68 -4.14 -16.07
N ILE A 404 2.23 -2.94 -16.35
CA ILE A 404 1.51 -1.78 -16.86
C ILE A 404 1.47 -1.80 -18.38
N GLN A 405 2.62 -2.05 -19.02
CA GLN A 405 2.75 -1.87 -20.47
C GLN A 405 2.41 -3.12 -21.26
N ASN A 406 2.59 -4.31 -20.68
CA ASN A 406 2.44 -5.56 -21.41
C ASN A 406 1.07 -6.21 -21.16
N PRO A 407 0.48 -6.88 -22.17
CA PRO A 407 -0.78 -7.58 -22.00
C PRO A 407 -0.71 -8.62 -20.86
N PRO A 408 -1.76 -8.77 -20.03
CA PRO A 408 -1.75 -9.72 -18.94
C PRO A 408 -1.90 -11.17 -19.42
N PHE A 409 -1.47 -12.10 -18.58
CA PHE A 409 -1.85 -13.50 -18.70
C PHE A 409 -3.34 -13.67 -18.35
N LEU A 410 -4.08 -14.45 -19.15
CA LEU A 410 -5.51 -14.62 -18.97
C LEU A 410 -5.87 -15.96 -18.33
N ARG A 411 -7.07 -15.99 -17.73
CA ARG A 411 -7.68 -17.17 -17.11
C ARG A 411 -6.81 -17.72 -15.98
N LEU A 412 -6.38 -16.82 -15.11
CA LEU A 412 -5.60 -17.14 -13.92
C LEU A 412 -6.51 -17.55 -12.77
N ASP A 413 -6.02 -18.49 -11.96
CA ASP A 413 -6.67 -18.95 -10.74
C ASP A 413 -6.12 -18.22 -9.51
N LEU A 414 -4.85 -17.80 -9.57
CA LEU A 414 -4.18 -17.01 -8.54
C LEU A 414 -3.29 -15.93 -9.18
N ILE A 415 -3.33 -14.72 -8.63
CA ILE A 415 -2.28 -13.71 -8.80
C ILE A 415 -1.64 -13.46 -7.43
N SER A 416 -0.31 -13.52 -7.35
CA SER A 416 0.45 -13.08 -6.18
C SER A 416 1.23 -11.84 -6.54
N CYS A 417 0.72 -10.67 -6.19
CA CYS A 417 1.33 -9.38 -6.46
C CYS A 417 1.69 -8.72 -5.13
N ARG A 418 2.86 -9.06 -4.60
CA ARG A 418 3.26 -8.67 -3.25
C ARG A 418 4.46 -7.76 -3.27
N ASN A 419 4.40 -6.71 -2.46
CA ASN A 419 5.47 -5.72 -2.29
C ASN A 419 5.91 -5.07 -3.61
N LEU A 420 5.01 -5.00 -4.60
CA LEU A 420 5.23 -4.35 -5.89
C LEU A 420 4.44 -3.02 -5.96
N LEU A 421 3.18 -3.03 -5.52
CA LEU A 421 2.29 -1.87 -5.59
C LEU A 421 2.74 -0.75 -4.66
N ILE A 422 3.54 -1.05 -3.63
CA ILE A 422 4.18 -0.04 -2.78
C ILE A 422 5.08 0.93 -3.55
N TYR A 423 5.55 0.56 -4.76
CA TYR A 423 6.35 1.43 -5.62
C TYR A 423 5.51 2.30 -6.56
N PHE A 424 4.22 2.03 -6.67
CA PHE A 424 3.31 2.71 -7.59
C PHE A 424 2.58 3.84 -6.90
N ASN A 425 2.45 4.99 -7.57
CA ASN A 425 1.51 6.02 -7.12
C ASN A 425 0.06 5.54 -7.30
N SER A 426 -0.89 6.33 -6.78
CA SER A 426 -2.34 6.05 -6.88
C SER A 426 -2.78 5.79 -8.33
N ARG A 427 -2.25 6.56 -9.29
CA ARG A 427 -2.54 6.43 -10.72
C ARG A 427 -2.12 5.09 -11.30
N LEU A 428 -0.90 4.61 -11.05
CA LEU A 428 -0.46 3.29 -11.51
C LEU A 428 -1.24 2.17 -10.83
N GLN A 429 -1.51 2.27 -9.53
CA GLN A 429 -2.34 1.28 -8.84
C GLN A 429 -3.74 1.18 -9.48
N GLN A 430 -4.34 2.33 -9.84
CA GLN A 430 -5.62 2.39 -10.57
C GLN A 430 -5.57 1.75 -11.97
N GLN A 431 -4.39 1.67 -12.60
CA GLN A 431 -4.21 0.96 -13.86
C GLN A 431 -4.03 -0.55 -13.67
N VAL A 432 -3.37 -0.98 -12.60
CA VAL A 432 -3.03 -2.39 -12.35
C VAL A 432 -4.24 -3.22 -11.92
N PHE A 433 -5.09 -2.71 -11.02
CA PHE A 433 -6.21 -3.51 -10.50
C PHE A 433 -7.21 -3.96 -11.57
N PRO A 434 -7.60 -3.12 -12.56
CA PRO A 434 -8.38 -3.56 -13.71
C PRO A 434 -7.73 -4.70 -14.50
N VAL A 435 -6.40 -4.65 -14.68
CA VAL A 435 -5.61 -5.70 -15.35
C VAL A 435 -5.72 -7.01 -14.58
N PHE A 436 -5.52 -6.99 -13.26
CA PHE A 436 -5.67 -8.17 -12.40
C PHE A 436 -7.09 -8.72 -12.41
N HIS A 437 -8.09 -7.85 -12.31
CA HIS A 437 -9.48 -8.24 -12.37
C HIS A 437 -9.81 -8.94 -13.70
N TYR A 438 -9.31 -8.43 -14.83
CA TYR A 438 -9.53 -9.04 -16.15
C TYR A 438 -8.80 -10.38 -16.31
N ALA A 439 -7.57 -10.48 -15.78
CA ALA A 439 -6.73 -11.66 -15.83
C ALA A 439 -7.30 -12.86 -15.03
N LEU A 440 -7.91 -12.58 -13.87
CA LEU A 440 -8.48 -13.59 -12.97
C LEU A 440 -9.79 -14.20 -13.50
N LYS A 441 -9.93 -15.52 -13.35
CA LYS A 441 -11.23 -16.21 -13.46
C LYS A 441 -12.18 -15.75 -12.36
N SER A 442 -13.48 -15.98 -12.55
CA SER A 442 -14.45 -15.88 -11.45
C SER A 442 -14.03 -16.81 -10.31
N ASN A 443 -14.11 -16.33 -9.06
CA ASN A 443 -13.57 -17.00 -7.88
C ASN A 443 -12.04 -17.18 -7.86
N GLY A 444 -11.31 -16.50 -8.75
CA GLY A 444 -9.86 -16.41 -8.70
C GLY A 444 -9.38 -15.64 -7.48
N LEU A 445 -8.15 -15.91 -7.07
CA LEU A 445 -7.54 -15.42 -5.85
C LEU A 445 -6.51 -14.34 -6.19
N LEU A 446 -6.47 -13.27 -5.42
CA LEU A 446 -5.42 -12.26 -5.47
C LEU A 446 -4.80 -12.15 -4.08
N LEU A 447 -3.48 -12.31 -4.02
CA LEU A 447 -2.68 -12.15 -2.81
C LEU A 447 -1.83 -10.89 -2.96
N LEU A 448 -1.95 -9.99 -1.99
CA LEU A 448 -1.17 -8.75 -1.88
C LEU A 448 -0.27 -8.78 -0.64
N GLY A 449 0.72 -7.88 -0.57
CA GLY A 449 1.57 -7.68 0.60
C GLY A 449 0.80 -7.06 1.77
N GLY A 450 1.31 -7.22 2.99
CA GLY A 450 0.63 -6.75 4.21
C GLY A 450 0.42 -5.23 4.29
N SER A 451 1.19 -4.44 3.54
CA SER A 451 1.04 -2.98 3.43
C SER A 451 0.29 -2.53 2.18
N GLU A 452 -0.31 -3.46 1.42
CA GLU A 452 -0.97 -3.20 0.15
C GLU A 452 -2.48 -3.49 0.27
N SER A 453 -3.29 -2.63 -0.34
CA SER A 453 -4.76 -2.71 -0.31
C SER A 453 -5.32 -2.50 -1.72
N VAL A 454 -6.52 -3.05 -1.97
CA VAL A 454 -7.29 -2.83 -3.20
C VAL A 454 -7.91 -1.44 -3.28
N GLY A 455 -7.93 -0.69 -2.18
CA GLY A 455 -8.43 0.69 -2.13
C GLY A 455 -9.84 0.84 -2.71
N THR A 456 -10.00 1.75 -3.68
CA THR A 456 -11.27 2.05 -4.34
C THR A 456 -11.85 0.88 -5.17
N PHE A 457 -11.07 -0.17 -5.43
CA PHE A 457 -11.51 -1.35 -6.18
C PHE A 457 -12.10 -2.46 -5.29
N SER A 458 -12.33 -2.19 -4.00
CA SER A 458 -12.97 -3.13 -3.05
C SER A 458 -14.29 -3.72 -3.56
N HIS A 459 -15.05 -2.97 -4.37
CA HIS A 459 -16.30 -3.43 -4.99
C HIS A 459 -16.10 -4.50 -6.09
N LEU A 460 -14.97 -4.51 -6.80
CA LEU A 460 -14.64 -5.51 -7.83
C LEU A 460 -13.86 -6.70 -7.27
N LEU A 461 -13.10 -6.42 -6.21
CA LEU A 461 -12.15 -7.31 -5.57
C LEU A 461 -12.41 -7.25 -4.07
N PRO A 462 -13.53 -7.85 -3.57
CA PRO A 462 -13.87 -7.77 -2.16
C PRO A 462 -12.83 -8.52 -1.33
N GLN A 463 -12.22 -7.77 -0.42
CA GLN A 463 -11.12 -8.20 0.41
C GLN A 463 -11.63 -9.13 1.51
N TRP A 464 -10.97 -10.28 1.66
CA TRP A 464 -11.08 -11.14 2.83
C TRP A 464 -9.91 -10.78 3.73
N ILE A 465 -10.15 -9.87 4.67
CA ILE A 465 -9.15 -9.50 5.66
C ILE A 465 -9.09 -10.64 6.68
N ASN A 466 -7.95 -11.34 6.74
CA ASN A 466 -7.49 -11.81 8.04
C ASN A 466 -6.49 -10.79 8.59
N GLU A 467 -6.33 -10.77 9.91
CA GLU A 467 -5.61 -9.76 10.69
C GLU A 467 -4.16 -9.47 10.24
N THR A 468 -3.60 -10.20 9.26
CA THR A 468 -2.20 -10.03 8.82
C THR A 468 -1.95 -10.13 7.30
N SER A 469 -2.96 -10.37 6.46
CA SER A 469 -2.75 -10.52 5.01
C SER A 469 -3.93 -10.08 4.14
N SER A 470 -3.62 -9.37 3.05
CA SER A 470 -4.59 -8.89 2.06
C SER A 470 -4.87 -9.99 1.04
N PHE A 471 -5.81 -10.88 1.36
CA PHE A 471 -6.32 -11.89 0.43
C PHE A 471 -7.63 -11.41 -0.19
N VAL A 472 -7.81 -11.64 -1.48
CA VAL A 472 -8.95 -11.11 -2.21
C VAL A 472 -9.51 -12.18 -3.13
N LYS A 473 -10.83 -12.40 -3.06
CA LYS A 473 -11.52 -13.36 -3.93
C LYS A 473 -12.37 -12.58 -4.92
N LYS A 474 -12.16 -12.81 -6.21
CA LYS A 474 -13.00 -12.21 -7.24
C LYS A 474 -14.40 -12.82 -7.21
N THR A 475 -15.40 -12.02 -6.85
CA THR A 475 -16.81 -12.44 -6.80
C THR A 475 -17.63 -11.96 -8.00
N ALA A 476 -17.20 -10.88 -8.67
CA ALA A 476 -17.92 -10.31 -9.81
C ALA A 476 -17.64 -11.05 -11.13
N PRO A 477 -18.63 -11.18 -12.03
CA PRO A 477 -18.40 -11.65 -13.40
C PRO A 477 -17.46 -10.70 -14.16
N ARG A 478 -16.90 -11.14 -15.29
CA ARG A 478 -16.01 -10.31 -16.11
C ARG A 478 -16.73 -9.02 -16.51
N TYR A 479 -16.37 -7.90 -15.88
CA TYR A 479 -16.62 -6.57 -16.40
C TYR A 479 -15.92 -6.45 -17.76
N THR A 480 -16.71 -6.19 -18.82
CA THR A 480 -16.20 -5.69 -20.09
C THR A 480 -15.80 -4.23 -19.89
N ILE A 481 -14.61 -4.01 -19.32
CA ILE A 481 -13.96 -2.71 -19.46
C ILE A 481 -13.52 -2.63 -20.93
N PRO A 482 -13.78 -1.54 -21.68
CA PRO A 482 -13.23 -1.37 -23.01
C PRO A 482 -11.71 -1.26 -22.89
N ILE A 483 -11.01 -2.38 -23.11
CA ILE A 483 -9.54 -2.47 -23.02
C ILE A 483 -8.83 -1.63 -24.10
N PHE A 484 -9.55 -1.09 -25.08
CA PHE A 484 -8.96 -0.54 -26.30
C PHE A 484 -8.66 0.97 -26.32
N HIS A 485 -8.75 1.70 -25.21
CA HIS A 485 -8.36 3.11 -25.18
C HIS A 485 -7.03 3.43 -24.47
N PHE A 486 -6.28 2.41 -24.02
CA PHE A 486 -5.07 2.59 -23.21
C PHE A 486 -3.74 2.34 -23.95
N LEU A 487 -3.77 2.16 -25.27
CA LEU A 487 -2.53 2.22 -26.07
C LEU A 487 -2.17 3.68 -26.32
N ASN A 488 -1.02 4.08 -25.77
CA ASN A 488 -0.34 5.32 -26.10
C ASN A 488 -0.29 5.48 -27.65
N PRO A 489 -0.74 6.60 -28.24
CA PRO A 489 -0.75 6.78 -29.71
C PRO A 489 0.63 6.76 -30.37
N SER A 490 1.70 6.67 -29.58
CA SER A 490 3.10 6.59 -30.02
C SER A 490 3.61 5.17 -30.31
N VAL A 491 2.80 4.12 -30.19
CA VAL A 491 3.20 2.76 -30.64
C VAL A 491 3.02 2.65 -32.16
N PRO A 492 4.09 2.38 -32.95
CA PRO A 492 3.98 2.26 -34.41
C PRO A 492 2.95 1.19 -34.81
N ARG A 493 2.18 1.50 -35.83
CA ARG A 493 1.02 0.74 -36.38
C ARG A 493 1.34 -0.68 -36.92
N ALA A 494 2.51 -1.24 -36.60
CA ALA A 494 3.04 -2.49 -37.14
C ALA A 494 2.70 -3.76 -36.33
N TRP A 495 2.09 -3.64 -35.15
CA TRP A 495 1.71 -4.79 -34.33
C TRP A 495 0.20 -5.06 -34.38
N ARG A 496 -0.25 -5.70 -35.46
CA ARG A 496 -1.44 -6.56 -35.41
C ARG A 496 -0.99 -7.94 -34.91
N PRO A 497 -1.49 -8.47 -33.78
CA PRO A 497 -1.14 -9.83 -33.38
C PRO A 497 -1.67 -10.81 -34.42
N LYS A 498 -0.76 -11.51 -35.11
CA LYS A 498 -1.09 -12.71 -35.90
C LYS A 498 -1.42 -13.83 -34.92
N SER A 499 -2.69 -13.97 -34.57
CA SER A 499 -3.28 -15.08 -33.80
C SER A 499 -2.73 -15.28 -32.37
N PRO A 500 -3.54 -15.72 -31.39
CA PRO A 500 -3.02 -16.07 -30.08
C PRO A 500 -2.04 -17.25 -30.20
N ALA A 501 -0.87 -17.13 -29.60
CA ALA A 501 0.08 -18.24 -29.48
C ALA A 501 -0.61 -19.47 -28.85
N PRO A 502 -0.25 -20.70 -29.27
CA PRO A 502 -0.86 -21.91 -28.73
C PRO A 502 -0.68 -22.00 -27.23
N ALA A 503 -1.68 -22.55 -26.53
CA ALA A 503 -1.64 -22.74 -25.08
C ALA A 503 -0.41 -23.60 -24.71
N ILE A 504 0.48 -23.05 -23.87
CA ILE A 504 1.60 -23.81 -23.30
C ILE A 504 0.99 -24.94 -22.44
N PRO A 505 1.32 -26.22 -22.70
CA PRO A 505 0.78 -27.33 -21.94
C PRO A 505 1.29 -27.29 -20.49
N CYS A 506 0.40 -27.50 -19.52
CA CYS A 506 0.77 -27.48 -18.11
C CYS A 506 1.72 -28.63 -17.76
N ALA A 507 2.78 -28.31 -17.01
CA ALA A 507 3.72 -29.31 -16.52
C ALA A 507 3.04 -30.21 -15.47
N LYS A 508 3.24 -31.53 -15.59
CA LYS A 508 2.99 -32.49 -14.51
C LYS A 508 4.33 -32.89 -13.89
N PRO A 509 4.51 -32.80 -12.56
CA PRO A 509 5.69 -33.37 -11.90
C PRO A 509 5.83 -34.87 -12.26
N SER A 510 7.01 -35.31 -12.71
CA SER A 510 7.21 -36.71 -13.12
C SER A 510 7.36 -37.64 -11.91
N LYS A 511 6.67 -38.79 -11.92
CA LYS A 511 6.73 -39.83 -10.86
C LYS A 511 8.14 -40.38 -10.57
N LYS A 512 9.11 -40.22 -11.48
CA LYS A 512 10.45 -40.84 -11.37
C LYS A 512 11.41 -40.15 -10.40
N SER A 513 11.16 -38.89 -10.00
CA SER A 513 12.09 -38.17 -9.11
C SER A 513 11.85 -38.45 -7.62
N PHE A 514 10.62 -38.79 -7.24
CA PHE A 514 10.22 -38.96 -5.83
C PHE A 514 10.75 -40.26 -5.20
N MET A 515 10.82 -41.34 -5.98
CA MET A 515 11.34 -42.64 -5.48
C MET A 515 12.87 -42.72 -5.39
N LYS A 516 13.61 -41.75 -5.93
CA LYS A 516 15.08 -41.77 -5.91
C LYS A 516 15.67 -41.13 -4.65
N VAL A 517 14.97 -40.16 -4.05
CA VAL A 517 15.41 -39.47 -2.82
C VAL A 517 15.30 -40.38 -1.58
N LEU A 518 14.31 -41.26 -1.54
CA LEU A 518 14.13 -42.22 -0.43
C LEU A 518 15.09 -43.43 -0.48
N LYS A 519 15.84 -43.65 -1.57
CA LYS A 519 16.75 -44.80 -1.71
C LYS A 519 18.23 -44.49 -1.49
N THR A 520 18.59 -43.23 -1.23
CA THR A 520 19.98 -42.81 -0.96
C THR A 520 20.26 -42.45 0.50
N ALA A 521 19.29 -42.65 1.41
CA ALA A 521 19.44 -42.42 2.86
C ALA A 521 19.50 -43.72 3.68
N THR A 522 19.97 -44.82 3.07
CA THR A 522 20.32 -46.05 3.79
C THR A 522 21.55 -46.62 3.10
N PHE A 523 22.72 -46.19 3.56
CA PHE A 523 23.88 -47.00 3.91
C PHE A 523 24.97 -46.10 4.49
#